data_AF-A0A8D1VY83-F1
#
_entry.id   AF-A0A8D1VY83-F1
#
_cell.length_a   1.000
_cell.length_b   1.000
_cell.length_c   1.000
_cell.angle_alpha   90.00
_cell.angle_beta   90.00
_cell.angle_gamma   90.00
#
_symmetry.space_group_name_H-M   'P 1'
#
loop_
_entity.id
_entity.type
_entity.pdbx_description
1 polymer ?
#
loop_
_entity_poly.entity_id
_entity_poly.type
_entity_poly.pdbx_seq_one_letter_code
_entity_poly.pdbx_strand_id
1 'polypeptide(L)'
;MSSSRLGLRLAACLLNISEARRKYIVENVAKAALLERNGQKHPNVSVLNIFSDHEYNRSVITIASSVDELGDSVLAACLEAFRSIDMEVQDGIHPCLGAVDLIPVYPLCGVGVEECGAVARSLAENLLLRVPGCSVFLFGEADLPEKRPLVQRRKQLGWFTRRDFSALEPDLGVAPARKCGLTETDQHFVQMFLQYFFHWTSKWTLCGMWLHSSFNLHLLPDDFAHDLRQL
;
A
#
# COMPACT_ATOMS: atom_id res chain seq x y z
N MET A 1 21.60 30.34 14.62
CA MET A 1 20.35 30.78 13.97
C MET A 1 19.27 29.75 14.30
N SER A 2 18.02 30.17 14.53
CA SER A 2 16.95 29.19 14.73
C SER A 2 16.55 28.63 13.36
N SER A 3 16.80 27.33 13.12
CA SER A 3 16.21 26.68 11.95
C SER A 3 14.71 26.54 12.20
N SER A 4 13.90 27.22 11.40
CA SER A 4 12.45 27.11 11.46
C SER A 4 12.06 25.70 11.05
N ARG A 5 11.71 24.86 12.04
CA ARG A 5 11.10 23.55 11.81
C ARG A 5 9.74 23.74 11.13
N LEU A 6 9.76 23.87 9.80
CA LEU A 6 8.59 23.59 8.96
C LEU A 6 8.19 22.16 9.30
N GLY A 7 7.03 22.00 9.92
CA GLY A 7 6.64 20.74 10.55
C GLY A 7 6.55 19.62 9.52
N LEU A 8 7.46 18.64 9.60
CA LEU A 8 7.52 17.50 8.70
C LEU A 8 6.19 16.73 8.73
N ARG A 9 5.40 16.85 7.65
CA ARG A 9 4.07 16.24 7.52
C ARG A 9 4.18 14.84 6.89
N LEU A 10 4.86 13.94 7.59
CA LEU A 10 5.24 12.63 7.07
C LEU A 10 4.17 11.56 7.32
N ALA A 11 3.95 10.74 6.30
CA ALA A 11 3.12 9.53 6.35
C ALA A 11 3.85 8.39 5.62
N ALA A 12 3.45 7.15 5.93
CA ALA A 12 3.94 5.96 5.24
C ALA A 12 2.81 5.03 4.83
N CYS A 13 3.01 4.32 3.73
CA CYS A 13 2.19 3.19 3.31
C CYS A 13 3.00 1.90 3.40
N LEU A 14 2.44 0.86 4.02
CA LEU A 14 3.00 -0.49 3.97
C LEU A 14 2.28 -1.27 2.86
N LEU A 15 2.57 -0.94 1.60
CA LEU A 15 1.92 -1.49 0.42
C LEU A 15 2.14 -3.01 0.34
N ASN A 16 1.06 -3.79 0.31
CA ASN A 16 1.13 -5.26 0.23
C ASN A 16 0.79 -5.71 -1.19
N ILE A 17 1.65 -6.55 -1.78
CA ILE A 17 1.45 -7.13 -3.12
C ILE A 17 1.52 -8.66 -3.07
N SER A 18 0.76 -9.32 -3.93
CA SER A 18 0.62 -10.79 -3.97
C SER A 18 1.71 -11.46 -4.81
N GLU A 19 2.94 -10.98 -4.65
CA GLU A 19 4.15 -11.49 -5.31
C GLU A 19 5.35 -11.39 -4.37
N ALA A 20 6.19 -12.43 -4.34
CA ALA A 20 7.48 -12.45 -3.62
C ALA A 20 8.55 -13.36 -4.27
N ARG A 21 8.15 -14.26 -5.19
CA ARG A 21 9.02 -15.25 -5.83
C ARG A 21 9.75 -14.61 -7.03
N ARG A 22 9.05 -13.82 -7.85
CA ARG A 22 9.58 -13.04 -8.97
C ARG A 22 10.13 -11.69 -8.48
N LYS A 23 11.30 -11.72 -7.80
CA LYS A 23 11.94 -10.54 -7.16
C LYS A 23 12.00 -9.27 -8.03
N TYR A 24 12.20 -9.40 -9.35
CA TYR A 24 12.24 -8.24 -10.25
C TYR A 24 10.91 -7.48 -10.32
N ILE A 25 9.76 -8.16 -10.13
CA ILE A 25 8.44 -7.50 -10.07
C ILE A 25 8.33 -6.67 -8.80
N VAL A 26 8.67 -7.25 -7.65
CA VAL A 26 8.67 -6.56 -6.34
C VAL A 26 9.57 -5.33 -6.39
N GLU A 27 10.77 -5.46 -6.97
CA GLU A 27 11.66 -4.33 -7.18
C GLU A 27 11.11 -3.28 -8.15
N ASN A 28 10.41 -3.67 -9.23
CA ASN A 28 9.85 -2.72 -10.17
C ASN A 28 8.68 -1.93 -9.56
N VAL A 29 7.81 -2.59 -8.78
CA VAL A 29 6.78 -1.94 -7.97
C VAL A 29 7.40 -0.92 -7.01
N ALA A 30 8.48 -1.30 -6.33
CA ALA A 30 9.22 -0.38 -5.45
C ALA A 30 9.91 0.77 -6.21
N LYS A 31 10.44 0.53 -7.41
CA LYS A 31 11.01 1.57 -8.28
C LYS A 31 9.93 2.53 -8.77
N ALA A 32 8.74 2.04 -9.12
CA ALA A 32 7.62 2.87 -9.57
C ALA A 32 7.13 3.84 -8.48
N ALA A 33 7.22 3.49 -7.19
CA ALA A 33 6.98 4.42 -6.09
C ALA A 33 7.97 5.59 -6.01
N LEU A 34 9.14 5.48 -6.65
CA LEU A 34 10.23 6.47 -6.58
C LEU A 34 10.30 7.37 -7.81
N LEU A 35 9.35 7.28 -8.74
CA LEU A 35 9.39 7.97 -10.03
C LEU A 35 8.19 8.91 -10.22
N GLU A 36 8.49 10.12 -10.68
CA GLU A 36 7.49 11.05 -11.21
C GLU A 36 6.97 10.58 -12.58
N ARG A 37 5.84 11.15 -13.03
CA ARG A 37 5.21 10.85 -14.33
C ARG A 37 6.11 11.15 -15.55
N ASN A 38 7.19 11.90 -15.36
CA ASN A 38 8.22 12.24 -16.35
C ASN A 38 9.42 11.27 -16.35
N GLY A 39 9.45 10.27 -15.45
CA GLY A 39 10.54 9.31 -15.28
C GLY A 39 11.73 9.77 -14.42
N GLN A 40 11.67 10.95 -13.78
CA GLN A 40 12.69 11.42 -12.84
C GLN A 40 12.47 10.87 -11.43
N LYS A 41 13.52 10.81 -10.59
CA LYS A 41 13.40 10.38 -9.19
C LYS A 41 12.60 11.42 -8.40
N HIS A 42 11.49 11.00 -7.82
CA HIS A 42 10.67 11.83 -6.95
C HIS A 42 11.49 12.26 -5.71
N PRO A 43 11.68 13.56 -5.44
CA PRO A 43 12.66 14.03 -4.45
C PRO A 43 12.25 13.71 -3.00
N ASN A 44 10.96 13.82 -2.69
CA ASN A 44 10.44 13.72 -1.32
C ASN A 44 9.98 12.30 -0.89
N VAL A 45 10.18 11.29 -1.73
CA VAL A 45 9.64 9.93 -1.52
C VAL A 45 10.78 8.93 -1.33
N SER A 46 10.57 7.93 -0.47
CA SER A 46 11.52 6.85 -0.23
C SER A 46 10.86 5.51 0.03
N VAL A 47 11.46 4.44 -0.50
CA VAL A 47 11.17 3.06 -0.09
C VAL A 47 12.09 2.74 1.08
N LEU A 48 11.49 2.58 2.25
CA LEU A 48 12.15 2.36 3.53
C LEU A 48 12.53 0.90 3.77
N ASN A 49 11.73 -0.02 3.26
CA ASN A 49 11.91 -1.46 3.42
C ASN A 49 11.17 -2.23 2.31
N ILE A 50 11.67 -3.41 1.96
CA ILE A 50 10.95 -4.42 1.18
C ILE A 50 11.07 -5.74 1.95
N PHE A 51 9.98 -6.21 2.53
CA PHE A 51 9.87 -7.55 3.11
C PHE A 51 9.14 -8.47 2.13
N SER A 52 9.67 -9.67 1.88
CA SER A 52 9.09 -10.63 0.92
C SER A 52 9.04 -12.03 1.53
N ASP A 53 7.85 -12.63 1.55
CA ASP A 53 7.61 -13.98 2.03
C ASP A 53 7.31 -14.92 0.86
N HIS A 54 8.19 -15.89 0.64
CA HIS A 54 8.15 -16.79 -0.53
C HIS A 54 7.09 -17.91 -0.41
N GLU A 55 6.74 -18.32 0.81
CA GLU A 55 5.69 -19.33 1.04
C GLU A 55 4.31 -18.70 0.89
N TYR A 56 4.12 -17.54 1.51
CA TYR A 56 2.90 -16.73 1.37
C TYR A 56 2.77 -16.12 -0.04
N ASN A 57 3.86 -16.10 -0.82
CA ASN A 57 3.99 -15.40 -2.10
C ASN A 57 3.49 -13.94 -2.03
N ARG A 58 3.99 -13.21 -1.05
CA ARG A 58 3.46 -11.90 -0.67
C ARG A 58 4.58 -10.98 -0.17
N SER A 59 4.63 -9.75 -0.68
CA SER A 59 5.59 -8.73 -0.26
C SER A 59 4.92 -7.53 0.39
N VAL A 60 5.66 -6.83 1.25
CA VAL A 60 5.29 -5.58 1.90
C VAL A 60 6.38 -4.55 1.62
N ILE A 61 6.03 -3.52 0.86
CA ILE A 61 6.90 -2.42 0.45
C ILE A 61 6.52 -1.21 1.31
N THR A 62 7.43 -0.76 2.16
CA THR A 62 7.21 0.42 3.02
C THR A 62 7.63 1.67 2.25
N ILE A 63 6.66 2.46 1.81
CA ILE A 63 6.86 3.74 1.11
C ILE A 63 6.60 4.87 2.11
N ALA A 64 7.47 5.87 2.21
CA ALA A 64 7.27 7.06 3.04
C ALA A 64 7.50 8.34 2.24
N SER A 65 6.72 9.38 2.56
CA SER A 65 6.74 10.68 1.91
C SER A 65 6.06 11.74 2.79
N SER A 66 5.93 12.97 2.31
CA SER A 66 4.88 13.87 2.80
C SER A 66 3.49 13.27 2.55
N VAL A 67 2.51 13.64 3.38
CA VAL A 67 1.12 13.18 3.24
C VAL A 67 0.52 13.53 1.87
N ASP A 68 0.90 14.68 1.32
CA ASP A 68 0.39 15.20 0.05
C ASP A 68 0.89 14.39 -1.16
N GLU A 69 2.16 13.97 -1.16
CA GLU A 69 2.82 13.26 -2.28
C GLU A 69 2.71 11.73 -2.17
N LEU A 70 2.41 11.19 -0.97
CA LEU A 70 2.30 9.75 -0.74
C LEU A 70 1.22 9.09 -1.61
N GLY A 71 0.13 9.80 -1.89
CA GLY A 71 -0.99 9.29 -2.71
C GLY A 71 -0.57 8.91 -4.13
N ASP A 72 0.00 9.86 -4.88
CA ASP A 72 0.42 9.64 -6.29
C ASP A 72 1.60 8.64 -6.37
N SER A 73 2.46 8.61 -5.35
CA SER A 73 3.60 7.67 -5.24
C SER A 73 3.15 6.21 -5.05
N VAL A 74 2.23 5.98 -4.10
CA VAL A 74 1.69 4.62 -3.86
C VAL A 74 0.81 4.20 -5.04
N LEU A 75 0.07 5.13 -5.65
CA LEU A 75 -0.68 4.90 -6.88
C LEU A 75 0.22 4.39 -8.02
N ALA A 76 1.37 5.03 -8.26
CA ALA A 76 2.33 4.59 -9.28
C ALA A 76 2.83 3.15 -9.06
N ALA A 77 3.17 2.80 -7.82
CA ALA A 77 3.52 1.43 -7.46
C ALA A 77 2.38 0.43 -7.70
N CYS A 78 1.14 0.80 -7.36
CA CYS A 78 -0.01 -0.08 -7.58
C CYS A 78 -0.27 -0.34 -9.06
N LEU A 79 -0.16 0.68 -9.92
CA LEU A 79 -0.31 0.51 -11.37
C LEU A 79 0.75 -0.45 -11.94
N GLU A 80 2.00 -0.38 -11.49
CA GLU A 80 3.05 -1.33 -11.89
C GLU A 80 2.79 -2.75 -11.36
N ALA A 81 2.22 -2.89 -10.17
CA ALA A 81 1.84 -4.17 -9.60
C ALA A 81 0.71 -4.84 -10.41
N PHE A 82 -0.34 -4.09 -10.77
CA PHE A 82 -1.43 -4.59 -11.62
C PHE A 82 -0.97 -4.96 -13.03
N ARG A 83 -0.03 -4.19 -13.59
CA ARG A 83 0.58 -4.46 -14.90
C ARG A 83 1.48 -5.70 -14.93
N SER A 84 2.00 -6.14 -13.77
CA SER A 84 3.07 -7.14 -13.70
C SER A 84 2.71 -8.43 -12.97
N ILE A 85 1.75 -8.41 -12.05
CA ILE A 85 1.32 -9.57 -11.26
C ILE A 85 0.07 -10.16 -11.91
N ASP A 86 0.28 -11.20 -12.73
CA ASP A 86 -0.81 -12.08 -13.15
C ASP A 86 -1.35 -12.87 -11.94
N MET A 87 -2.66 -12.78 -11.73
CA MET A 87 -3.40 -13.43 -10.64
C MET A 87 -3.91 -14.83 -11.00
N GLU A 88 -3.89 -15.24 -12.27
CA GLU A 88 -4.28 -16.61 -12.66
C GLU A 88 -3.22 -17.64 -12.29
N VAL A 89 -1.94 -17.23 -12.28
CA VAL A 89 -0.80 -18.03 -11.84
C VAL A 89 -0.33 -17.70 -10.42
N GLN A 90 -1.07 -16.88 -9.67
CA GLN A 90 -0.74 -16.56 -8.29
C GLN A 90 -1.10 -17.76 -7.40
N ASP A 91 -0.05 -18.36 -6.84
CA ASP A 91 -0.13 -19.43 -5.84
C ASP A 91 0.69 -19.00 -4.62
N GLY A 92 0.10 -19.11 -3.43
CA GLY A 92 0.68 -18.75 -2.15
C GLY A 92 -0.23 -19.17 -1.00
N ILE A 93 0.35 -19.59 0.13
CA ILE A 93 -0.45 -20.16 1.24
C ILE A 93 -1.21 -19.11 2.06
N HIS A 94 -0.96 -17.82 1.82
CA HIS A 94 -1.68 -16.73 2.47
C HIS A 94 -2.83 -16.25 1.56
N PRO A 95 -4.09 -16.24 2.03
CA PRO A 95 -5.21 -15.73 1.24
C PRO A 95 -4.97 -14.28 0.81
N CYS A 96 -5.18 -14.01 -0.48
CA CYS A 96 -5.15 -12.68 -1.06
C CYS A 96 -6.40 -12.48 -1.95
N LEU A 97 -6.75 -11.23 -2.25
CA LEU A 97 -7.89 -10.90 -3.13
C LEU A 97 -7.50 -10.16 -4.42
N GLY A 98 -6.22 -9.82 -4.60
CA GLY A 98 -5.73 -9.15 -5.80
C GLY A 98 -4.22 -8.97 -5.81
N ALA A 99 -3.69 -8.48 -6.93
CA ALA A 99 -2.26 -8.22 -7.10
C ALA A 99 -1.70 -7.19 -6.10
N VAL A 100 -2.53 -6.20 -5.72
CA VAL A 100 -2.31 -5.33 -4.55
C VAL A 100 -3.33 -5.72 -3.50
N ASP A 101 -2.85 -6.35 -2.43
CA ASP A 101 -3.66 -7.01 -1.42
C ASP A 101 -4.24 -6.03 -0.39
N LEU A 102 -3.44 -5.03 -0.01
CA LEU A 102 -3.69 -4.15 1.13
C LEU A 102 -2.81 -2.89 1.05
N ILE A 103 -3.43 -1.71 1.15
CA ILE A 103 -2.80 -0.39 1.20
C ILE A 103 -3.15 0.28 2.55
N PRO A 104 -2.41 0.03 3.62
CA PRO A 104 -2.60 0.71 4.88
C PRO A 104 -1.65 1.92 4.92
N VAL A 105 -2.23 3.13 4.98
CA VAL A 105 -1.50 4.37 5.26
C VAL A 105 -1.44 4.59 6.78
N TYR A 106 -0.35 5.20 7.24
CA TYR A 106 -0.04 5.49 8.64
C TYR A 106 0.55 6.91 8.76
N PRO A 107 0.13 7.72 9.74
CA PRO A 107 0.84 8.95 10.07
C PRO A 107 2.18 8.63 10.74
N LEU A 108 3.22 9.41 10.42
CA LEU A 108 4.52 9.36 11.09
C LEU A 108 4.77 10.61 11.93
N CYS A 109 4.60 11.80 11.34
CA CYS A 109 4.81 13.08 12.01
C CYS A 109 3.89 14.15 11.38
N GLY A 110 3.35 15.08 12.16
CA GLY A 110 2.61 16.25 11.64
C GLY A 110 1.31 15.97 10.84
N VAL A 111 0.77 14.74 10.93
CA VAL A 111 -0.36 14.23 10.11
C VAL A 111 -1.37 13.49 10.99
N GLY A 112 -2.66 13.73 10.78
CA GLY A 112 -3.79 13.04 11.42
C GLY A 112 -4.12 11.68 10.81
N VAL A 113 -4.88 10.86 11.54
CA VAL A 113 -5.35 9.56 11.01
C VAL A 113 -6.46 9.75 9.96
N GLU A 114 -7.23 10.82 10.12
CA GLU A 114 -8.29 11.31 9.24
C GLU A 114 -7.73 11.78 7.89
N GLU A 115 -6.57 12.46 7.91
CA GLU A 115 -5.85 12.91 6.71
C GLU A 115 -5.31 11.71 5.92
N CYS A 116 -4.71 10.74 6.61
CA CYS A 116 -4.35 9.46 6.01
C CYS A 116 -5.57 8.78 5.37
N GLY A 117 -6.73 8.80 6.05
CA GLY A 117 -8.00 8.27 5.53
C GLY A 117 -8.51 9.01 4.29
N ALA A 118 -8.21 10.31 4.16
CA ALA A 118 -8.50 11.09 2.96
C ALA A 118 -7.56 10.75 1.79
N VAL A 119 -6.25 10.60 2.05
CA VAL A 119 -5.29 10.07 1.06
C VAL A 119 -5.73 8.68 0.58
N ALA A 120 -6.18 7.83 1.50
CA ALA A 120 -6.65 6.48 1.20
C ALA A 120 -7.89 6.48 0.28
N ARG A 121 -8.89 7.34 0.53
CA ARG A 121 -10.05 7.50 -0.38
C ARG A 121 -9.65 8.06 -1.74
N SER A 122 -8.85 9.12 -1.79
CA SER A 122 -8.38 9.73 -3.04
C SER A 122 -7.58 8.74 -3.91
N LEU A 123 -6.79 7.87 -3.28
CA LEU A 123 -6.06 6.79 -3.95
C LEU A 123 -7.02 5.72 -4.52
N ALA A 124 -8.08 5.35 -3.79
CA ALA A 124 -9.11 4.44 -4.31
C ALA A 124 -9.80 4.99 -5.56
N GLU A 125 -10.23 6.25 -5.51
CA GLU A 125 -10.86 6.95 -6.64
C GLU A 125 -9.91 7.03 -7.85
N ASN A 126 -8.63 7.35 -7.62
CA ASN A 126 -7.62 7.36 -8.67
C ASN A 126 -7.33 5.97 -9.27
N LEU A 127 -7.47 4.89 -8.50
CA LEU A 127 -7.33 3.52 -9.02
C LEU A 127 -8.55 3.09 -9.83
N LEU A 128 -9.77 3.39 -9.38
CA LEU A 128 -10.99 3.19 -10.17
C LEU A 128 -10.89 3.83 -11.57
N LEU A 129 -10.34 5.05 -11.65
CA LEU A 129 -10.17 5.80 -12.90
C LEU A 129 -9.08 5.24 -13.83
N ARG A 130 -8.16 4.41 -13.34
CA ARG A 130 -6.97 3.93 -14.08
C ARG A 130 -6.90 2.42 -14.26
N VAL A 131 -7.70 1.66 -13.51
CA VAL A 131 -7.68 0.19 -13.47
C VAL A 131 -9.11 -0.32 -13.74
N PRO A 132 -9.44 -0.62 -15.01
CA PRO A 132 -10.75 -1.15 -15.38
C PRO A 132 -11.09 -2.43 -14.60
N GLY A 133 -12.30 -2.49 -14.03
CA GLY A 133 -12.71 -3.61 -13.19
C GLY A 133 -12.17 -3.60 -11.75
N CYS A 134 -11.57 -2.49 -11.28
CA CYS A 134 -11.16 -2.36 -9.89
C CYS A 134 -12.37 -2.37 -8.93
N SER A 135 -12.21 -3.07 -7.80
CA SER A 135 -13.14 -3.18 -6.68
C SER A 135 -12.39 -2.80 -5.39
N VAL A 136 -12.89 -1.84 -4.62
CA VAL A 136 -12.20 -1.36 -3.41
C VAL A 136 -13.07 -1.57 -2.17
N PHE A 137 -12.40 -2.06 -1.12
CA PHE A 137 -12.97 -2.34 0.18
C PHE A 137 -12.27 -1.43 1.21
N LEU A 138 -12.93 -0.34 1.56
CA LEU A 138 -12.45 0.60 2.56
C LEU A 138 -12.53 -0.04 3.95
N PHE A 139 -11.63 0.37 4.84
CA PHE A 139 -11.71 0.09 6.27
C PHE A 139 -11.31 1.35 7.06
N GLY A 140 -11.33 1.28 8.40
CA GLY A 140 -10.78 2.30 9.30
C GLY A 140 -11.15 3.74 8.97
N GLU A 141 -10.18 4.65 8.90
CA GLU A 141 -10.43 6.07 8.63
C GLU A 141 -10.76 6.38 7.15
N ALA A 142 -10.62 5.41 6.24
CA ALA A 142 -11.07 5.54 4.86
C ALA A 142 -12.58 5.25 4.73
N ASP A 143 -13.08 4.32 5.52
CA ASP A 143 -14.46 3.83 5.58
C ASP A 143 -15.38 4.77 6.38
N LEU A 144 -16.32 5.44 5.70
CA LEU A 144 -17.23 6.40 6.32
C LEU A 144 -18.70 6.13 5.96
N PRO A 145 -19.63 6.24 6.90
CA PRO A 145 -19.44 6.69 8.29
C PRO A 145 -18.95 5.62 9.29
N GLU A 146 -18.94 4.32 8.95
CA GLU A 146 -18.87 3.24 9.94
C GLU A 146 -17.47 2.94 10.53
N LYS A 147 -16.39 3.40 9.89
CA LYS A 147 -14.98 3.21 10.32
C LYS A 147 -14.60 1.77 10.69
N ARG A 148 -15.12 0.78 9.96
CA ARG A 148 -15.05 -0.66 10.28
C ARG A 148 -13.59 -1.13 10.25
N PRO A 149 -13.04 -1.77 11.30
CA PRO A 149 -11.64 -2.19 11.32
C PRO A 149 -11.35 -3.35 10.35
N LEU A 150 -10.08 -3.54 9.94
CA LEU A 150 -9.66 -4.56 8.98
C LEU A 150 -10.17 -5.97 9.30
N VAL A 151 -10.15 -6.35 10.58
CA VAL A 151 -10.60 -7.65 11.06
C VAL A 151 -12.10 -7.85 10.84
N GLN A 152 -12.91 -6.79 10.91
CA GLN A 152 -14.34 -6.83 10.61
C GLN A 152 -14.58 -6.92 9.10
N ARG A 153 -13.90 -6.09 8.29
CA ARG A 153 -14.03 -6.14 6.82
C ARG A 153 -13.57 -7.51 6.27
N ARG A 154 -12.41 -8.03 6.70
CA ARG A 154 -11.96 -9.40 6.34
C ARG A 154 -12.96 -10.49 6.73
N LYS A 155 -13.68 -10.37 7.85
CA LYS A 155 -14.76 -11.30 8.23
C LYS A 155 -15.99 -11.16 7.30
N GLN A 156 -16.45 -9.94 7.02
CA GLN A 156 -17.59 -9.68 6.13
C GLN A 156 -17.35 -10.20 4.71
N LEU A 157 -16.14 -10.01 4.20
CA LEU A 157 -15.73 -10.44 2.86
C LEU A 157 -15.35 -11.93 2.82
N GLY A 158 -15.25 -12.59 3.98
CA GLY A 158 -14.98 -14.03 4.10
C GLY A 158 -13.53 -14.43 3.82
N TRP A 159 -12.58 -13.53 4.04
CA TRP A 159 -11.13 -13.66 3.74
C TRP A 159 -10.49 -15.01 4.09
N PHE A 160 -10.93 -15.64 5.18
CA PHE A 160 -10.35 -16.87 5.72
C PHE A 160 -11.07 -18.16 5.27
N THR A 161 -12.20 -18.06 4.56
CA THR A 161 -13.12 -19.20 4.36
C THR A 161 -13.85 -19.23 3.01
N ARG A 162 -13.93 -18.09 2.30
CA ARG A 162 -14.75 -17.91 1.11
C ARG A 162 -13.95 -18.27 -0.15
N ARG A 163 -14.56 -19.08 -1.02
CA ARG A 163 -14.00 -19.50 -2.32
C ARG A 163 -14.73 -18.92 -3.53
N ASP A 164 -15.67 -18.01 -3.29
CA ASP A 164 -16.33 -17.25 -4.36
C ASP A 164 -16.59 -15.80 -3.93
N PHE A 165 -16.02 -14.88 -4.70
CA PHE A 165 -16.05 -13.45 -4.46
C PHE A 165 -17.07 -12.72 -5.34
N SER A 166 -17.77 -13.42 -6.25
CA SER A 166 -18.75 -12.82 -7.17
C SER A 166 -20.06 -12.34 -6.53
N ALA A 167 -20.15 -12.41 -5.20
CA ALA A 167 -21.26 -11.93 -4.38
C ALA A 167 -20.72 -11.01 -3.26
N LEU A 168 -19.72 -10.19 -3.60
CA LEU A 168 -19.20 -9.12 -2.77
C LEU A 168 -19.61 -7.77 -3.38
N GLU A 169 -20.30 -6.96 -2.59
CA GLU A 169 -20.46 -5.53 -2.90
C GLU A 169 -19.21 -4.78 -2.39
N PRO A 170 -18.43 -4.12 -3.26
CA PRO A 170 -17.35 -3.23 -2.84
C PRO A 170 -17.93 -1.89 -2.35
N ASP A 171 -17.14 -1.13 -1.58
CA ASP A 171 -17.55 0.22 -1.20
C ASP A 171 -17.35 1.21 -2.36
N LEU A 172 -16.41 0.92 -3.27
CA LEU A 172 -16.18 1.66 -4.51
C LEU A 172 -15.83 0.69 -5.66
N GLY A 173 -16.38 0.94 -6.86
CA GLY A 173 -16.03 0.22 -8.09
C GLY A 173 -17.11 -0.77 -8.53
N VAL A 174 -16.73 -1.75 -9.35
CA VAL A 174 -17.64 -2.81 -9.81
C VAL A 174 -17.52 -4.06 -8.94
N ALA A 175 -18.62 -4.81 -8.79
CA ALA A 175 -18.61 -6.07 -8.05
C ALA A 175 -17.56 -7.05 -8.62
N PRO A 176 -16.76 -7.74 -7.78
CA PRO A 176 -15.77 -8.71 -8.25
C PRO A 176 -16.42 -9.82 -9.09
N ALA A 177 -15.68 -10.36 -10.06
CA ALA A 177 -16.04 -11.62 -10.70
C ALA A 177 -14.81 -12.51 -10.90
N ARG A 178 -15.04 -13.74 -11.34
CA ARG A 178 -14.11 -14.87 -11.20
C ARG A 178 -12.85 -14.86 -12.10
N LYS A 179 -12.53 -13.77 -12.83
CA LYS A 179 -11.65 -13.87 -14.00
C LYS A 179 -10.70 -12.68 -14.31
N CYS A 180 -9.42 -13.03 -14.21
CA CYS A 180 -8.37 -12.87 -15.23
C CYS A 180 -7.33 -11.73 -15.08
N GLY A 181 -6.07 -12.09 -15.38
CA GLY A 181 -4.92 -11.19 -15.37
C GLY A 181 -4.69 -10.50 -16.72
N LEU A 182 -3.75 -9.56 -16.79
CA LEU A 182 -3.48 -8.79 -18.01
C LEU A 182 -2.67 -9.58 -19.05
N THR A 183 -3.38 -10.29 -19.93
CA THR A 183 -2.97 -10.48 -21.33
C THR A 183 -4.10 -10.03 -22.27
N GLU A 184 -3.78 -9.79 -23.55
CA GLU A 184 -4.55 -8.92 -24.44
C GLU A 184 -6.02 -9.35 -24.68
N THR A 185 -6.89 -8.35 -24.85
CA THR A 185 -8.36 -8.39 -25.00
C THR A 185 -9.18 -8.68 -23.74
N ASP A 186 -9.91 -7.64 -23.30
CA ASP A 186 -11.10 -7.65 -22.43
C ASP A 186 -11.12 -8.48 -21.11
N GLN A 187 -11.16 -7.74 -19.98
CA GLN A 187 -11.70 -8.15 -18.65
C GLN A 187 -10.82 -9.07 -17.76
N HIS A 188 -10.76 -8.94 -16.42
CA HIS A 188 -11.19 -7.90 -15.45
C HIS A 188 -10.48 -8.18 -14.07
N PHE A 189 -10.54 -7.22 -13.13
CA PHE A 189 -10.39 -7.38 -11.66
C PHE A 189 -9.07 -7.07 -10.95
N VAL A 190 -9.26 -6.27 -9.89
CA VAL A 190 -8.34 -5.92 -8.83
C VAL A 190 -9.18 -5.71 -7.57
N GLN A 191 -8.98 -6.48 -6.49
CA GLN A 191 -9.57 -6.17 -5.19
C GLN A 191 -8.52 -5.60 -4.23
N MET A 192 -8.84 -4.49 -3.56
CA MET A 192 -7.90 -3.75 -2.71
C MET A 192 -8.53 -3.31 -1.38
N PHE A 193 -7.73 -3.31 -0.30
CA PHE A 193 -8.13 -2.89 1.05
C PHE A 193 -7.40 -1.61 1.50
N LEU A 194 -8.06 -0.62 2.12
CA LEU A 194 -7.45 0.66 2.51
C LEU A 194 -7.65 1.11 3.99
N GLN A 195 -6.52 1.22 4.76
CA GLN A 195 -6.28 1.80 6.12
C GLN A 195 -7.31 1.50 7.28
N TYR A 196 -7.04 1.21 8.58
CA TYR A 196 -5.94 1.39 9.54
C TYR A 196 -5.91 0.26 10.63
N PHE A 197 -5.00 0.39 11.61
CA PHE A 197 -5.26 0.36 13.09
C PHE A 197 -4.42 -0.62 13.95
N PHE A 198 -3.51 -0.05 14.76
CA PHE A 198 -3.29 -0.47 16.15
C PHE A 198 -2.61 0.66 16.96
N HIS A 199 -3.11 0.96 18.17
CA HIS A 199 -2.49 1.91 19.09
C HIS A 199 -1.45 1.18 19.96
N TRP A 200 -0.15 1.34 19.66
CA TRP A 200 0.90 0.46 20.18
C TRP A 200 1.93 1.20 21.06
N THR A 201 1.48 1.68 22.22
CA THR A 201 2.25 2.49 23.18
C THR A 201 3.33 1.73 23.98
N SER A 202 3.65 0.47 23.64
CA SER A 202 4.43 -0.40 24.55
C SER A 202 5.47 -1.35 23.93
N LYS A 203 5.71 -1.37 22.60
CA LYS A 203 6.97 -1.97 22.06
C LYS A 203 7.66 -1.21 20.91
N TRP A 204 7.54 0.11 20.87
CA TRP A 204 8.50 0.92 20.10
C TRP A 204 9.96 0.64 20.49
N THR A 205 10.24 0.22 21.73
CA THR A 205 11.55 -0.28 22.18
C THR A 205 12.06 -1.51 21.44
N LEU A 206 11.18 -2.41 20.98
CA LEU A 206 11.59 -3.60 20.21
C LEU A 206 11.58 -3.37 18.71
N CYS A 207 10.60 -2.61 18.20
CA CYS A 207 10.56 -2.26 16.77
C CYS A 207 11.67 -1.25 16.41
N GLY A 208 11.98 -0.30 17.30
CA GLY A 208 13.08 0.65 17.16
C GLY A 208 14.45 -0.02 17.05
N MET A 209 14.69 -1.10 17.80
CA MET A 209 15.90 -1.92 17.64
C MET A 209 15.97 -2.62 16.27
N TRP A 210 14.83 -2.99 15.68
CA TRP A 210 14.76 -3.62 14.36
C TRP A 210 14.92 -2.60 13.22
N LEU A 211 14.32 -1.41 13.37
CA LEU A 211 14.53 -0.26 12.48
C LEU A 211 16.01 0.15 12.47
N HIS A 212 16.63 0.33 13.65
CA HIS A 212 18.06 0.65 13.80
C HIS A 212 19.03 -0.36 13.16
N SER A 213 18.59 -1.60 12.91
CA SER A 213 19.43 -2.68 12.37
C SER A 213 19.09 -3.09 10.93
N SER A 214 17.97 -2.61 10.38
CA SER A 214 17.46 -3.03 9.06
C SER A 214 17.40 -1.90 8.02
N PHE A 215 17.51 -0.63 8.44
CA PHE A 215 17.49 0.51 7.53
C PHE A 215 18.77 0.59 6.68
N ASN A 216 18.66 0.18 5.41
CA ASN A 216 19.73 0.36 4.43
C ASN A 216 19.70 1.78 3.84
N LEU A 217 20.15 2.75 4.65
CA LEU A 217 19.97 4.21 4.45
C LEU A 217 20.57 4.78 3.15
N HIS A 218 21.34 3.98 2.40
CA HIS A 218 22.07 4.38 1.19
C HIS A 218 21.20 4.66 -0.06
N LEU A 219 19.87 4.53 0.01
CA LEU A 219 18.94 4.83 -1.11
C LEU A 219 18.12 6.12 -0.92
N LEU A 220 18.15 6.68 0.29
CA LEU A 220 17.46 7.90 0.67
C LEU A 220 18.20 9.14 0.13
N PRO A 221 17.50 10.24 -0.23
CA PRO A 221 18.12 11.57 -0.35
C PRO A 221 18.74 11.99 1.00
N ASP A 222 19.91 12.64 1.01
CA ASP A 222 20.65 12.92 2.25
C ASP A 222 19.85 13.72 3.29
N ASP A 223 19.06 14.72 2.88
CA ASP A 223 18.23 15.51 3.79
C ASP A 223 17.11 14.66 4.44
N PHE A 224 16.41 13.85 3.64
CA PHE A 224 15.38 12.92 4.13
C PHE A 224 16.00 11.80 4.98
N ALA A 225 17.23 11.39 4.66
CA ALA A 225 18.04 10.45 5.44
C ALA A 225 18.54 11.05 6.76
N HIS A 226 18.64 12.38 6.87
CA HIS A 226 18.92 13.08 8.11
C HIS A 226 17.67 13.12 8.98
N ASP A 227 16.55 13.60 8.42
CA ASP A 227 15.30 13.78 9.17
C ASP A 227 14.72 12.46 9.70
N LEU A 228 14.79 11.36 8.94
CA LEU A 228 14.40 10.03 9.42
C LEU A 228 15.27 9.47 10.56
N ARG A 229 16.47 10.03 10.79
CA ARG A 229 17.34 9.66 11.93
C ARG A 229 17.10 10.54 13.17
N GLN A 230 16.22 11.53 13.08
CA GLN A 230 15.88 12.48 14.15
C GLN A 230 14.47 12.21 14.75
N LEU A 231 13.83 11.11 14.36
CA LEU A 231 12.55 10.60 14.87
C LEU A 231 12.76 9.46 15.88
#